data_AF-A0A847JI50-F1
#
_entry.id   AF-A0A847JI50-F1
#
_cell.length_a   1.000
_cell.length_b   1.000
_cell.length_c   1.000
_cell.angle_alpha   90.00
_cell.angle_beta   90.00
_cell.angle_gamma   90.00
#
_symmetry.space_group_name_H-M   'P 1'
#
loop_
_entity.id
_entity.type
_entity.pdbx_description
1 polymer ?
#
loop_
_entity_poly.entity_id
_entity_poly.type
_entity_poly.pdbx_seq_one_letter_code
_entity_poly.pdbx_strand_id
1 'polypeptide(L)'
;MKLPKASYLTGGLLLLLLLFSACSLYPDLTFEDIKGEWELDSEIVFNNYHLSSIHLSILEMDGDRWWDLGWTSDGWIDWFSSSTDEDIGEFEGNVYKGKYVYWQESVQFQHEITVTFSLSNDGLLTAEFVGDGPLNGLVLQQLQKIQI
;
A
#
# COMPACT_ATOMS: atom_id res chain seq x y z
N MET A 1 -54.91 4.86 9.11
CA MET A 1 -54.39 5.30 7.79
C MET A 1 -53.38 4.25 7.35
N LYS A 2 -53.65 3.45 6.31
CA LYS A 2 -52.74 2.39 5.82
C LYS A 2 -51.92 2.97 4.67
N LEU A 3 -50.59 3.06 4.83
CA LEU A 3 -49.69 3.44 3.75
C LEU A 3 -49.83 2.44 2.58
N PRO A 4 -49.98 2.91 1.33
CA PRO A 4 -50.09 2.02 0.18
C PRO A 4 -48.78 1.26 -0.03
N LYS A 5 -48.89 -0.06 -0.24
CA LYS A 5 -47.76 -0.99 -0.39
C LYS A 5 -46.78 -0.59 -1.52
N ALA A 6 -47.21 0.25 -2.46
CA ALA A 6 -46.40 0.79 -3.54
C ALA A 6 -45.29 1.75 -3.07
N SER A 7 -45.44 2.39 -1.91
CA SER A 7 -44.48 3.39 -1.39
C SER A 7 -43.19 2.77 -0.83
N TYR A 8 -43.22 1.49 -0.44
CA TYR A 8 -42.03 0.79 0.08
C TYR A 8 -41.11 0.28 -1.03
N LEU A 9 -41.67 -0.04 -2.20
CA LEU A 9 -40.89 -0.56 -3.33
C LEU A 9 -40.04 0.55 -3.99
N THR A 10 -40.62 1.74 -4.18
CA THR A 10 -39.91 2.89 -4.75
C THR A 10 -38.90 3.49 -3.77
N GLY A 11 -39.21 3.54 -2.47
CA GLY A 11 -38.26 3.96 -1.44
C GLY A 11 -37.07 2.99 -1.29
N GLY A 12 -37.33 1.68 -1.35
CA GLY A 12 -36.27 0.66 -1.29
C GLY A 12 -35.36 0.69 -2.51
N LEU A 13 -35.91 0.91 -3.71
CA LEU A 13 -35.14 0.99 -4.95
C LEU A 13 -34.22 2.24 -4.99
N LEU A 14 -34.69 3.37 -4.46
CA LEU A 14 -33.88 4.60 -4.36
C LEU A 14 -32.72 4.43 -3.36
N LEU A 15 -32.95 3.73 -2.25
CA LEU A 15 -31.91 3.45 -1.24
C LEU A 15 -30.85 2.48 -1.78
N LEU A 16 -31.26 1.48 -2.58
CA LEU A 16 -30.35 0.56 -3.27
C LEU A 16 -29.48 1.27 -4.31
N LEU A 17 -30.05 2.21 -5.09
CA LEU A 17 -29.28 3.00 -6.06
C LEU A 17 -28.23 3.90 -5.39
N LEU A 18 -28.54 4.46 -4.21
CA LEU A 18 -27.58 5.24 -3.41
C LEU A 18 -26.45 4.38 -2.82
N LEU A 19 -26.71 3.11 -2.51
CA LEU A 19 -25.70 2.16 -2.02
C LEU A 19 -24.77 1.69 -3.14
N PHE A 20 -25.23 1.61 -4.40
CA PHE A 20 -24.36 1.31 -5.55
C PHE A 20 -23.50 2.51 -5.98
N SER A 21 -23.93 3.75 -5.72
CA SER A 21 -23.08 4.94 -5.93
C SER A 21 -22.01 5.17 -4.85
N ALA A 22 -22.01 4.38 -3.78
CA ALA A 22 -20.93 4.36 -2.79
C ALA A 22 -19.72 3.51 -3.24
N CYS A 23 -19.80 2.91 -4.42
CA CYS A 23 -18.66 2.28 -5.08
C CYS A 23 -17.71 3.41 -5.53
N SER A 24 -16.59 3.50 -4.84
CA SER A 24 -15.52 4.52 -4.88
C SER A 24 -15.81 5.85 -4.14
N LEU A 25 -16.02 5.75 -2.81
CA LEU A 25 -15.88 6.92 -1.92
C LEU A 25 -14.43 7.44 -1.83
N TYR A 26 -13.48 6.73 -2.42
CA TYR A 26 -12.09 7.13 -2.61
C TYR A 26 -11.86 7.31 -4.11
N PRO A 27 -11.20 8.39 -4.56
CA PRO A 27 -10.76 8.47 -5.94
C PRO A 27 -9.95 7.21 -6.27
N ASP A 28 -10.15 6.65 -7.46
CA ASP A 28 -9.33 5.55 -7.96
C ASP A 28 -7.88 6.06 -8.05
N LEU A 29 -7.10 5.81 -7.00
CA LEU A 29 -5.72 6.23 -6.92
C LEU A 29 -4.93 5.52 -8.02
N THR A 30 -4.25 6.31 -8.83
CA THR A 30 -3.39 5.80 -9.89
C THR A 30 -1.97 5.60 -9.35
N PHE A 31 -1.17 4.86 -10.10
CA PHE A 31 0.26 4.73 -9.81
C PHE A 31 0.95 6.11 -9.75
N GLU A 32 0.57 7.05 -10.62
CA GLU A 32 1.16 8.39 -10.65
C GLU A 32 0.91 9.19 -9.37
N ASP A 33 -0.21 8.94 -8.68
CA ASP A 33 -0.54 9.63 -7.43
C ASP A 33 0.38 9.17 -6.29
N ILE A 34 0.71 7.88 -6.25
CA ILE A 34 1.52 7.25 -5.21
C ILE A 34 3.03 7.26 -5.52
N LYS A 35 3.41 7.45 -6.79
CA LYS A 35 4.83 7.49 -7.21
C LYS A 35 5.61 8.57 -6.46
N GLY A 36 6.80 8.21 -5.99
CA GLY A 36 7.74 9.11 -5.34
C GLY A 36 8.53 8.44 -4.21
N GLU A 37 9.27 9.28 -3.50
CA GLU A 37 10.03 8.90 -2.31
C GLU A 37 9.28 9.35 -1.07
N TRP A 38 9.17 8.45 -0.09
CA TRP A 38 8.34 8.63 1.09
C TRP A 38 9.09 8.27 2.36
N GLU A 39 8.98 9.10 3.39
CA GLU A 39 9.66 8.91 4.68
C GLU A 39 8.67 8.88 5.84
N LEU A 40 8.99 8.11 6.86
CA LEU A 40 8.31 8.15 8.15
C LEU A 40 9.30 8.58 9.24
N ASP A 41 9.11 9.81 9.73
CA ASP A 41 9.94 10.45 10.76
C ASP A 41 9.69 9.93 12.19
N SER A 42 8.92 8.84 12.34
CA SER A 42 8.59 8.24 13.62
C SER A 42 9.08 6.80 13.70
N GLU A 43 9.45 6.41 14.92
CA GLU A 43 9.72 5.00 15.23
C GLU A 43 8.39 4.25 15.36
N ILE A 44 8.34 3.04 14.78
CA ILE A 44 7.23 2.11 14.96
C ILE A 44 7.73 0.80 15.57
N VAL A 45 6.83 0.08 16.23
CA VAL A 45 7.12 -1.27 16.72
C VAL A 45 6.39 -2.28 15.85
N PHE A 46 7.13 -3.20 15.24
CA PHE A 46 6.58 -4.24 14.39
C PHE A 46 7.37 -5.54 14.57
N ASN A 47 6.69 -6.68 14.75
CA ASN A 47 7.30 -7.98 15.00
C ASN A 47 8.36 -8.00 16.14
N ASN A 48 8.17 -7.19 17.18
CA ASN A 48 9.10 -6.95 18.30
C ASN A 48 10.39 -6.19 17.95
N TYR A 49 10.48 -5.62 16.75
CA TYR A 49 11.56 -4.73 16.35
C TYR A 49 11.11 -3.27 16.45
N HIS A 50 12.03 -2.41 16.88
CA HIS A 50 11.90 -0.96 16.76
C HIS A 50 12.45 -0.55 15.39
N LEU A 51 11.57 -0.05 14.53
CA LEU A 51 11.90 0.36 13.16
C LEU A 51 11.97 1.88 13.10
N SER A 52 13.08 2.40 12.59
CA SER A 52 13.35 3.84 12.47
C SER A 52 13.95 4.15 11.10
N SER A 53 14.01 5.44 10.73
CA SER A 53 14.53 5.88 9.42
C SER A 53 13.90 5.11 8.26
N ILE A 54 12.57 4.97 8.30
CA ILE A 54 11.81 4.21 7.31
C ILE A 54 11.68 5.04 6.04
N HIS A 55 12.11 4.46 4.93
CA HIS A 55 12.09 5.07 3.60
C HIS A 55 11.45 4.10 2.60
N LEU A 56 10.47 4.60 1.85
CA LEU A 56 9.73 3.85 0.82
C LEU A 56 9.82 4.59 -0.50
N SER A 57 10.42 3.95 -1.49
CA SER A 57 10.47 4.40 -2.88
C SER A 57 9.37 3.69 -3.67
N ILE A 58 8.62 4.43 -4.49
CA ILE A 58 7.67 3.88 -5.47
C ILE A 58 8.02 4.53 -6.82
N LEU A 59 8.56 3.75 -7.75
CA LEU A 59 9.30 4.25 -8.91
C LEU A 59 8.88 3.57 -10.22
N GLU A 60 9.13 4.28 -11.32
CA GLU A 60 8.97 3.76 -12.68
C GLU A 60 10.20 4.13 -13.52
N MET A 61 10.80 3.14 -14.18
CA MET A 61 11.93 3.32 -15.10
C MET A 61 11.77 2.37 -16.27
N ASP A 62 11.96 2.88 -17.48
CA ASP A 62 11.84 2.11 -18.72
C ASP A 62 10.51 1.33 -18.89
N GLY A 63 9.45 1.80 -18.21
CA GLY A 63 8.11 1.19 -18.20
C GLY A 63 7.88 0.17 -17.09
N ASP A 64 8.92 -0.23 -16.37
CA ASP A 64 8.84 -1.13 -15.23
C ASP A 64 8.55 -0.33 -13.96
N ARG A 65 7.64 -0.84 -13.13
CA ARG A 65 7.19 -0.22 -11.89
C ARG A 65 7.57 -1.10 -10.72
N TRP A 66 8.16 -0.51 -9.70
CA TRP A 66 8.54 -1.22 -8.49
C TRP A 66 8.49 -0.30 -7.27
N TRP A 67 8.70 -0.90 -6.12
CA TRP A 67 8.91 -0.26 -4.84
C TRP A 67 10.09 -0.88 -4.09
N ASP A 68 10.77 -0.04 -3.31
CA ASP A 68 11.85 -0.40 -2.40
C ASP A 68 11.55 0.15 -1.01
N LEU A 69 11.77 -0.65 0.03
CA LEU A 69 11.53 -0.30 1.43
C LEU A 69 12.80 -0.52 2.24
N GLY A 70 13.26 0.52 2.91
CA GLY A 70 14.40 0.47 3.82
C GLY A 70 14.03 0.94 5.22
N TRP A 71 14.64 0.36 6.24
CA TRP A 71 14.57 0.86 7.61
C TRP A 71 15.82 0.50 8.40
N THR A 72 15.98 1.15 9.55
CA THR A 72 16.97 0.80 10.56
C THR A 72 16.31 0.02 11.70
N SER A 73 16.85 -1.17 12.03
CA SER A 73 16.44 -2.01 13.15
C SER A 73 17.70 -2.52 13.89
N ASP A 74 17.73 -2.42 15.22
CA ASP A 74 18.86 -2.89 16.07
C ASP A 74 20.28 -2.45 15.61
N GLY A 75 20.39 -1.28 14.98
CA GLY A 75 21.65 -0.74 14.46
C GLY A 75 22.06 -1.26 13.08
N TRP A 76 21.21 -2.05 12.43
CA TRP A 76 21.36 -2.55 11.06
C TRP A 76 20.36 -1.88 10.13
N ILE A 77 20.68 -1.86 8.84
CA ILE A 77 19.77 -1.37 7.80
C ILE A 77 19.29 -2.57 7.01
N ASP A 78 17.97 -2.76 6.98
CA ASP A 78 17.31 -3.78 6.18
C ASP A 78 16.75 -3.13 4.91
N TRP A 79 16.79 -3.87 3.79
CA TRP A 79 16.25 -3.46 2.50
C TRP A 79 15.39 -4.56 1.88
N PHE A 80 14.21 -4.17 1.39
CA PHE A 80 13.25 -5.01 0.71
C PHE A 80 12.94 -4.40 -0.65
N SER A 81 12.92 -5.20 -1.71
CA SER A 81 12.64 -4.72 -3.07
C SER A 81 11.63 -5.61 -3.76
N SER A 82 10.73 -5.01 -4.53
CA SER A 82 9.84 -5.73 -5.45
C SER A 82 10.39 -5.92 -6.85
N SER A 83 11.56 -5.34 -7.14
CA SER A 83 12.27 -5.53 -8.40
C SER A 83 13.22 -6.71 -8.28
N THR A 84 13.03 -7.72 -9.14
CA THR A 84 13.93 -8.86 -9.27
C THR A 84 14.18 -9.17 -10.74
N ASP A 85 15.30 -9.82 -11.04
CA ASP A 85 15.69 -10.18 -12.41
C ASP A 85 14.74 -11.20 -13.09
N GLU A 86 13.88 -11.89 -12.35
CA GLU A 86 13.10 -13.04 -12.87
C GLU A 86 11.57 -12.94 -12.71
N ASP A 87 11.04 -11.98 -11.94
CA ASP A 87 9.58 -11.80 -11.78
C ASP A 87 9.28 -10.41 -11.19
N ILE A 88 8.85 -9.45 -12.02
CA ILE A 88 8.35 -8.15 -11.57
C ILE A 88 6.84 -8.29 -11.37
N GLY A 89 6.37 -8.06 -10.15
CA GLY A 89 4.94 -7.99 -9.88
C GLY A 89 4.25 -6.85 -10.65
N GLU A 90 2.93 -6.86 -10.66
CA GLU A 90 2.15 -5.88 -11.41
C GLU A 90 1.53 -4.82 -10.49
N PHE A 91 1.51 -3.57 -10.97
CA PHE A 91 0.71 -2.49 -10.38
C PHE A 91 -0.64 -2.36 -11.09
N GLU A 92 -1.73 -2.55 -10.35
CA GLU A 92 -3.09 -2.23 -10.76
C GLU A 92 -3.54 -0.99 -9.97
N GLY A 93 -3.36 0.20 -10.56
CA GLY A 93 -3.60 1.46 -9.89
C GLY A 93 -2.65 1.66 -8.71
N ASN A 94 -3.21 1.68 -7.50
CA ASN A 94 -2.51 1.84 -6.22
C ASN A 94 -2.22 0.52 -5.50
N VAL A 95 -2.37 -0.62 -6.18
CA VAL A 95 -2.13 -1.94 -5.60
C VAL A 95 -1.02 -2.64 -6.36
N TYR A 96 0.04 -3.03 -5.65
CA TYR A 96 1.06 -3.94 -6.15
C TYR A 96 0.72 -5.37 -5.77
N LYS A 97 0.86 -6.32 -6.70
CA LYS A 97 0.78 -7.76 -6.44
C LYS A 97 1.96 -8.47 -7.10
N GLY A 98 2.73 -9.22 -6.32
CA GLY A 98 3.85 -9.99 -6.83
C GLY A 98 4.77 -10.42 -5.70
N LYS A 99 6.07 -10.36 -5.95
CA LYS A 99 7.08 -10.84 -5.02
C LYS A 99 7.96 -9.72 -4.51
N TYR A 100 8.51 -9.90 -3.32
CA TYR A 100 9.62 -9.08 -2.86
C TYR A 100 10.79 -9.94 -2.41
N VAL A 101 11.97 -9.33 -2.41
CA VAL A 101 13.23 -9.95 -1.98
C VAL A 101 13.91 -9.13 -0.90
N TYR A 102 14.72 -9.81 -0.10
CA TYR A 102 15.66 -9.21 0.83
C TYR A 102 16.87 -10.14 1.01
N TRP A 103 17.96 -9.59 1.53
CA TRP A 103 19.21 -10.33 1.76
C TRP A 103 19.47 -10.48 3.25
N GLN A 104 19.76 -11.71 3.69
CA GLN A 104 20.22 -12.01 5.04
C GLN A 104 21.39 -12.98 4.95
N GLU A 105 22.50 -12.65 5.58
CA GLU A 105 23.71 -13.50 5.60
C GLU A 105 24.17 -13.96 4.20
N SER A 106 24.09 -13.06 3.21
CA SER A 106 24.42 -13.32 1.79
C SER A 106 23.48 -14.32 1.09
N VAL A 107 22.35 -14.67 1.70
CA VAL A 107 21.27 -15.45 1.09
C VAL A 107 20.13 -14.51 0.71
N GLN A 108 19.64 -14.61 -0.53
CA GLN A 108 18.44 -13.91 -0.97
C GLN A 108 17.21 -14.73 -0.63
N PHE A 109 16.24 -14.10 0.01
CA PHE A 109 14.93 -14.66 0.31
C PHE A 109 13.87 -13.99 -0.55
N GLN A 110 12.81 -14.72 -0.90
CA GLN A 110 11.74 -14.25 -1.77
C GLN A 110 10.38 -14.69 -1.23
N HIS A 111 9.40 -13.77 -1.22
CA HIS A 111 8.05 -14.02 -0.72
C HIS A 111 6.99 -13.31 -1.57
N GLU A 112 5.78 -13.88 -1.60
CA GLU A 112 4.61 -13.27 -2.20
C GLU A 112 4.06 -12.15 -1.31
N ILE A 113 3.62 -11.06 -1.93
CA ILE A 113 3.08 -9.89 -1.23
C ILE A 113 2.06 -9.15 -2.10
N THR A 114 1.04 -8.62 -1.42
CA THR A 114 0.18 -7.55 -1.93
C THR A 114 0.45 -6.30 -1.11
N VAL A 115 0.76 -5.19 -1.79
CA VAL A 115 0.93 -3.89 -1.15
C VAL A 115 -0.16 -2.95 -1.63
N THR A 116 -0.97 -2.46 -0.69
CA THR A 116 -2.03 -1.48 -0.99
C THR A 116 -1.59 -0.11 -0.51
N PHE A 117 -1.54 0.84 -1.44
CA PHE A 117 -1.18 2.22 -1.15
C PHE A 117 -2.42 3.09 -1.05
N SER A 118 -2.47 4.03 -0.11
CA SER A 118 -3.55 5.02 -0.02
C SER A 118 -2.99 6.40 0.33
N LEU A 119 -3.70 7.44 -0.06
CA LEU A 119 -3.37 8.83 0.26
C LEU A 119 -4.45 9.43 1.14
N SER A 120 -4.02 10.09 2.21
CA SER A 120 -4.89 10.97 2.98
C SER A 120 -5.21 12.24 2.19
N ASN A 121 -6.24 12.98 2.62
CA ASN A 121 -6.55 14.29 2.03
C ASN A 121 -5.41 15.30 2.14
N ASP A 122 -4.49 15.10 3.10
CA ASP A 122 -3.33 15.94 3.34
C ASP A 122 -2.10 15.48 2.54
N GLY A 123 -2.28 14.49 1.64
CA GLY A 123 -1.22 13.98 0.77
C GLY A 123 -0.23 13.05 1.47
N LEU A 124 -0.59 12.48 2.62
CA LEU A 124 0.24 11.52 3.34
C LEU A 124 -0.06 10.10 2.85
N LEU A 125 0.99 9.33 2.55
CA LEU A 125 0.87 7.97 2.08
C LEU A 125 0.64 7.01 3.25
N THR A 126 -0.14 5.96 3.01
CA THR A 126 -0.19 4.75 3.83
C THR A 126 0.08 3.55 2.93
N ALA A 127 0.94 2.64 3.37
CA ALA A 127 1.25 1.39 2.69
C ALA A 127 0.92 0.20 3.61
N GLU A 128 0.05 -0.68 3.16
CA GLU A 128 -0.35 -1.90 3.86
C GLU A 128 0.19 -3.13 3.12
N PHE A 129 0.91 -3.98 3.85
CA PHE A 129 1.62 -5.15 3.32
C PHE A 129 0.93 -6.44 3.81
N VAL A 130 0.44 -7.26 2.87
CA VAL A 130 -0.25 -8.53 3.18
C VAL A 130 0.34 -9.65 2.32
N GLY A 131 0.80 -10.74 2.95
CA GLY A 131 1.39 -11.86 2.22
C GLY A 131 2.22 -12.76 3.13
N ASP A 132 3.40 -13.15 2.67
CA ASP A 132 4.33 -14.00 3.41
C ASP A 132 5.58 -13.24 3.86
N GLY A 133 6.37 -13.87 4.73
CA GLY A 133 7.67 -13.37 5.13
C GLY A 133 7.62 -12.21 6.13
N PRO A 134 8.75 -11.51 6.36
CA PRO A 134 8.89 -10.49 7.40
C PRO A 134 7.99 -9.27 7.22
N LEU A 135 7.48 -8.96 6.02
CA LEU A 135 6.64 -7.78 5.78
C LEU A 135 5.15 -8.03 6.07
N ASN A 136 4.74 -9.28 6.28
CA ASN A 136 3.33 -9.60 6.42
C ASN A 136 2.68 -8.89 7.62
N GLY A 137 1.64 -8.11 7.35
CA GLY A 137 0.89 -7.35 8.35
C GLY A 137 1.51 -5.99 8.70
N LEU A 138 2.58 -5.57 8.02
CA LEU A 138 3.15 -4.23 8.21
C LEU A 138 2.16 -3.18 7.67
N VAL A 139 1.95 -2.13 8.45
CA VAL A 139 1.22 -0.94 8.01
C VAL A 139 2.05 0.28 8.33
N LEU A 140 2.52 0.96 7.28
CA LEU A 140 3.23 2.23 7.38
C LEU A 140 2.21 3.34 7.13
N GLN A 141 1.94 4.16 8.15
CA GLN A 141 0.97 5.24 8.06
C GLN A 141 1.67 6.59 8.07
N GLN A 142 1.05 7.58 7.42
CA GLN A 142 1.48 8.97 7.46
C GLN A 142 2.89 9.21 6.88
N LEU A 143 3.30 8.44 5.86
CA LEU A 143 4.56 8.73 5.19
C LEU A 143 4.46 10.07 4.46
N GLN A 144 5.52 10.87 4.57
CA GLN A 144 5.64 12.19 3.99
C GLN A 144 6.41 12.10 2.68
N LYS A 145 5.93 12.78 1.64
CA LYS A 145 6.63 12.84 0.36
C LYS A 145 7.86 13.72 0.46
N ILE A 146 9.00 13.22 -0.01
CA ILE A 146 10.25 14.00 -0.06
C ILE A 146 10.34 14.72 -1.40
N GLN A 147 10.75 15.99 -1.37
CA GLN A 147 11.13 16.71 -2.59
C GLN A 147 12.62 16.47 -2.85
N ILE A 148 12.94 15.83 -3.97
CA ILE A 148 14.31 15.58 -4.45
C ILE A 148 14.75 16.72 -5.39
#